data_AF-A0A819MQG1-F1
#
_entry.id   AF-A0A819MQG1-F1
#
_cell.length_a   1.000
_cell.length_b   1.000
_cell.length_c   1.000
_cell.angle_alpha   90.00
_cell.angle_beta   90.00
_cell.angle_gamma   90.00
#
_symmetry.space_group_name_H-M   'P 1'
#
loop_
_entity.id
_entity.type
_entity.pdbx_description
1 polymer ?
#
loop_
_entity_poly.entity_id
_entity_poly.type
_entity_poly.pdbx_seq_one_letter_code
_entity_poly.pdbx_strand_id
1 'polypeptide(L)'
;MNRSQKFARLLQLLGQCSESIVYYDEIASVVQRIRQIESIMAPIQFHPNQVFDETKHIVDPIAKKYLEKATNDVLHLIPVKVADDGNCLYHSILLLMNNPTVTTDELRVRAIIELMTNEAYYDSMYSQFIGSVAFIIKAMCKNNTFSELYEISALCNVLKCNIRSIYPKIDFREDLAIMNNVFTPAPSVIANCNIAILWSHVRNETDARAANNGAWSPNHFVPLLSSAVHYTSEHGNKSPTFATPEKKTFKNNTPTRVRNPEFECSPSSRRRIDNIGVYSTHLISSSVLQQSQSGIEEQRQVRLDVLKERAQ
;
A
#
# COMPACT_ATOMS: atom_id res chain seq x y z
N MET A 1 -25.48 13.90 -7.87
CA MET A 1 -24.40 13.40 -7.01
C MET A 1 -23.08 13.93 -7.52
N ASN A 2 -22.35 14.70 -6.72
CA ASN A 2 -21.03 15.21 -7.08
C ASN A 2 -19.98 14.07 -7.11
N ARG A 3 -18.78 14.34 -7.64
CA ARG A 3 -17.74 13.31 -7.81
C ARG A 3 -17.36 12.61 -6.51
N SER A 4 -17.11 13.37 -5.44
CA SER A 4 -16.78 12.86 -4.12
C SER A 4 -17.85 11.91 -3.59
N GLN A 5 -19.12 12.30 -3.65
CA GLN A 5 -20.25 11.47 -3.23
C GLN A 5 -20.35 10.17 -4.06
N LYS A 6 -20.01 10.20 -5.34
CA LYS A 6 -19.97 8.98 -6.18
C LYS A 6 -18.92 8.00 -5.64
N PHE A 7 -17.70 8.46 -5.39
CA PHE A 7 -16.63 7.58 -4.89
C PHE A 7 -16.91 7.07 -3.47
N ALA A 8 -17.45 7.88 -2.58
CA ALA A 8 -17.89 7.42 -1.26
C ALA A 8 -18.93 6.28 -1.35
N ARG A 9 -19.90 6.42 -2.27
CA ARG A 9 -20.92 5.38 -2.49
C ARG A 9 -20.32 4.12 -3.13
N LEU A 10 -19.37 4.26 -4.05
CA LEU A 10 -18.67 3.12 -4.64
C LEU A 10 -17.85 2.37 -3.59
N LEU A 11 -17.15 3.07 -2.71
CA LEU A 11 -16.41 2.45 -1.61
C LEU A 11 -17.35 1.71 -0.65
N GLN A 12 -18.50 2.31 -0.31
CA GLN A 12 -19.52 1.63 0.49
C GLN A 12 -20.02 0.33 -0.17
N LEU A 13 -20.27 0.35 -1.48
CA LEU A 13 -20.69 -0.83 -2.22
C LEU A 13 -19.61 -1.93 -2.22
N LEU A 14 -18.35 -1.56 -2.46
CA LEU A 14 -17.21 -2.47 -2.39
C LEU A 14 -17.07 -3.08 -0.99
N GLY A 15 -17.25 -2.25 0.06
CA GLY A 15 -17.28 -2.70 1.45
C GLY A 15 -18.36 -3.74 1.71
N GLN A 16 -19.57 -3.57 1.17
CA GLN A 16 -20.64 -4.56 1.27
C GLN A 16 -20.28 -5.87 0.58
N CYS A 17 -19.72 -5.83 -0.63
CA CYS A 17 -19.23 -7.01 -1.33
C CYS A 17 -18.13 -7.75 -0.53
N SER A 18 -17.29 -7.01 0.19
CA SER A 18 -16.20 -7.60 0.99
C SER A 18 -16.67 -8.50 2.14
N GLU A 19 -17.94 -8.40 2.56
CA GLU A 19 -18.51 -9.26 3.61
C GLU A 19 -19.11 -10.57 3.06
N SER A 20 -19.23 -10.72 1.74
CA SER A 20 -19.76 -11.93 1.09
C SER A 20 -18.79 -13.10 1.19
N ILE A 21 -19.32 -14.33 1.17
CA ILE A 21 -18.50 -15.55 1.11
C ILE A 21 -17.75 -15.60 -0.24
N VAL A 22 -18.40 -15.13 -1.31
CA VAL A 22 -17.83 -15.03 -2.66
C VAL A 22 -17.36 -13.60 -2.96
N TYR A 23 -16.85 -12.90 -1.93
CA TYR A 23 -16.47 -11.48 -2.00
C TYR A 23 -15.64 -11.13 -3.23
N TYR A 24 -14.71 -12.00 -3.61
CA TYR A 24 -13.79 -11.73 -4.69
C TYR A 24 -14.52 -11.56 -6.04
N ASP A 25 -15.41 -12.49 -6.38
CA ASP A 25 -16.19 -12.45 -7.62
C ASP A 25 -17.17 -11.25 -7.62
N GLU A 26 -17.72 -10.89 -6.46
CA GLU A 26 -18.59 -9.73 -6.32
C GLU A 26 -17.84 -8.40 -6.50
N ILE A 27 -16.69 -8.25 -5.85
CA ILE A 27 -15.83 -7.06 -5.99
C ILE A 27 -15.38 -6.96 -7.46
N ALA A 28 -14.94 -8.06 -8.08
CA ALA A 28 -14.51 -8.07 -9.48
C ALA A 28 -15.65 -7.63 -10.42
N SER A 29 -16.87 -8.13 -10.19
CA SER A 29 -18.06 -7.72 -10.94
C SER A 29 -18.39 -6.23 -10.78
N VAL A 30 -18.26 -5.68 -9.56
CA VAL A 30 -18.44 -4.24 -9.31
C VAL A 30 -17.34 -3.43 -10.00
N VAL A 31 -16.07 -3.81 -9.85
CA VAL A 31 -14.92 -3.16 -10.50
C VAL A 31 -15.12 -3.14 -12.02
N GLN A 32 -15.52 -4.26 -12.62
CA GLN A 32 -15.74 -4.33 -14.06
C GLN A 32 -16.84 -3.38 -14.54
N ARG A 33 -17.91 -3.21 -13.75
CA ARG A 33 -18.97 -2.23 -14.04
C ARG A 33 -18.46 -0.79 -13.88
N ILE A 34 -17.70 -0.49 -12.83
CA ILE A 34 -17.14 0.86 -12.60
C ILE A 34 -16.24 1.27 -13.77
N ARG A 35 -15.43 0.34 -14.30
CA ARG A 35 -14.52 0.59 -15.42
C ARG A 35 -15.22 1.05 -16.71
N GLN A 36 -16.50 0.75 -16.87
CA GLN A 36 -17.29 1.19 -18.03
C GLN A 36 -17.82 2.63 -17.87
N ILE A 37 -17.63 3.27 -16.71
CA ILE A 37 -18.14 4.62 -16.44
C ILE A 37 -17.02 5.63 -16.69
N GLU A 38 -16.99 6.23 -17.88
CA GLU A 38 -15.95 7.19 -18.30
C GLU A 38 -15.74 8.32 -17.30
N SER A 39 -16.83 8.90 -16.77
CA SER A 39 -16.73 10.00 -15.80
C SER A 39 -16.01 9.63 -14.49
N ILE A 40 -16.06 8.34 -14.11
CA ILE A 40 -15.35 7.80 -12.94
C ILE A 40 -13.91 7.46 -13.32
N MET A 41 -13.70 6.88 -14.51
CA MET A 41 -12.38 6.45 -14.97
C MET A 41 -11.49 7.57 -15.51
N ALA A 42 -12.01 8.78 -15.72
CA ALA A 42 -11.25 9.95 -16.12
C ALA A 42 -9.94 10.09 -15.31
N PRO A 43 -8.76 10.20 -15.95
CA PRO A 43 -7.48 10.22 -15.23
C PRO A 43 -7.36 11.33 -14.19
N ILE A 44 -6.68 11.05 -13.08
CA ILE A 44 -6.31 12.08 -12.11
C ILE A 44 -5.14 12.88 -12.67
N GLN A 45 -5.32 14.20 -12.78
CA GLN A 45 -4.23 15.12 -13.08
C GLN A 45 -3.43 15.38 -11.80
N PHE A 46 -2.28 14.71 -11.66
CA PHE A 46 -1.45 14.79 -10.47
C PHE A 46 -0.22 15.68 -10.70
N HIS A 47 -0.22 16.84 -10.05
CA HIS A 47 0.87 17.81 -10.06
C HIS A 47 1.24 18.10 -8.58
N PRO A 48 2.17 17.33 -7.99
CA PRO A 48 2.43 17.42 -6.57
C PRO A 48 3.12 18.72 -6.18
N ASN A 49 2.64 19.38 -5.13
CA ASN A 49 3.38 20.41 -4.42
C ASN A 49 4.36 19.73 -3.46
N GLN A 50 5.65 19.79 -3.79
CA GLN A 50 6.71 19.14 -3.02
C GLN A 50 7.52 20.10 -2.17
N VAL A 51 7.08 21.35 -2.07
CA VAL A 51 7.76 22.37 -1.27
C VAL A 51 7.04 22.51 0.07
N PHE A 52 7.81 22.41 1.15
CA PHE A 52 7.33 22.67 2.50
C PHE A 52 6.97 24.15 2.66
N ASP A 53 5.77 24.42 3.17
CA ASP A 53 5.22 25.75 3.39
C ASP A 53 4.77 25.83 4.85
N GLU A 54 5.49 26.57 5.68
CA GLU A 54 5.22 26.73 7.11
C GLU A 54 3.83 27.32 7.41
N THR A 55 3.20 27.97 6.43
CA THR A 55 1.84 28.52 6.59
C THR A 55 0.73 27.49 6.37
N LYS A 56 1.05 26.38 5.70
CA LYS A 56 0.09 25.32 5.32
C LYS A 56 0.40 23.97 5.97
N HIS A 57 1.66 23.70 6.25
CA HIS A 57 2.16 22.39 6.65
C HIS A 57 2.66 22.41 8.08
N ILE A 58 2.41 21.31 8.79
CA ILE A 58 2.89 21.08 10.16
C ILE A 58 3.88 19.92 10.10
N VAL A 59 5.09 20.11 10.63
CA VAL A 59 6.07 19.04 10.73
C VAL A 59 5.55 17.96 11.68
N ASP A 60 5.66 16.69 11.30
CA ASP A 60 5.40 15.58 12.22
C ASP A 60 6.65 15.29 13.07
N PRO A 61 6.64 15.59 14.38
CA PRO A 61 7.81 15.44 15.22
C PRO A 61 8.16 13.97 15.51
N ILE A 62 7.20 13.06 15.40
CA ILE A 62 7.43 11.63 15.60
C ILE A 62 8.05 11.07 14.33
N ALA A 63 7.45 11.35 13.18
CA ALA A 63 7.99 10.91 11.90
C ALA A 63 9.36 11.50 11.60
N LYS A 64 9.67 12.72 12.08
CA LYS A 64 11.02 13.29 12.01
C LYS A 64 12.08 12.40 12.68
N LYS A 65 11.79 11.86 13.87
CA LYS A 65 12.70 10.92 14.56
C LYS A 65 12.88 9.60 13.81
N TYR A 66 11.85 9.16 13.09
CA TYR A 66 11.94 7.98 12.23
C TYR A 66 12.76 8.27 10.96
N LEU A 67 12.61 9.46 10.37
CA LEU A 67 13.38 9.89 9.20
C LEU A 67 14.88 9.95 9.51
N GLU A 68 15.27 10.40 10.71
CA GLU A 68 16.67 10.39 11.18
C GLU A 68 17.32 8.98 11.16
N LYS A 69 16.50 7.93 11.14
CA LYS A 69 16.94 6.53 11.04
C LYS A 69 16.81 5.95 9.63
N ALA A 70 16.45 6.76 8.64
CA ALA A 70 16.38 6.35 7.24
C ALA A 70 17.76 6.47 6.55
N THR A 71 17.78 6.47 5.22
CA THR A 71 19.01 6.66 4.45
C THR A 71 19.41 8.14 4.37
N ASN A 72 20.72 8.43 4.27
CA ASN A 72 21.23 9.80 4.35
C ASN A 72 20.73 10.72 3.22
N ASP A 73 20.40 10.14 2.06
CA ASP A 73 19.90 10.85 0.89
C ASP A 73 18.54 11.52 1.11
N VAL A 74 17.78 11.14 2.15
CA VAL A 74 16.44 11.69 2.41
C VAL A 74 16.34 12.55 3.67
N LEU A 75 17.44 12.72 4.42
CA LEU A 75 17.44 13.46 5.69
C LEU A 75 17.17 14.96 5.55
N HIS A 76 17.34 15.50 4.34
CA HIS A 76 17.05 16.89 4.03
C HIS A 76 15.54 17.16 3.81
N LEU A 77 14.73 16.10 3.73
CA LEU A 77 13.28 16.20 3.55
C LEU A 77 12.58 16.42 4.90
N ILE A 78 11.36 16.95 4.82
CA ILE A 78 10.54 17.35 5.97
C ILE A 78 9.29 16.48 5.99
N PRO A 79 9.08 15.63 7.02
CA PRO A 79 7.86 14.85 7.16
C PRO A 79 6.72 15.74 7.63
N VAL A 80 5.61 15.71 6.90
CA VAL A 80 4.43 16.53 7.20
C VAL A 80 3.33 15.71 7.83
N LYS A 81 2.73 16.24 8.89
CA LYS A 81 1.67 15.58 9.64
C LYS A 81 0.41 15.42 8.79
N VAL A 82 -0.17 14.22 8.82
CA VAL A 82 -1.48 13.89 8.24
C VAL A 82 -2.36 13.18 9.27
N ALA A 83 -3.64 12.99 8.97
CA ALA A 83 -4.55 12.26 9.86
C ALA A 83 -4.15 10.78 9.97
N ASP A 84 -4.30 10.21 11.17
CA ASP A 84 -3.92 8.85 11.56
C ASP A 84 -5.13 7.90 11.66
N ASP A 85 -6.07 8.03 10.74
CA ASP A 85 -7.37 7.34 10.69
C ASP A 85 -7.38 6.07 9.81
N GLY A 86 -6.20 5.51 9.50
CA GLY A 86 -6.06 4.41 8.54
C GLY A 86 -6.14 4.83 7.06
N ASN A 87 -6.48 6.09 6.75
CA ASN A 87 -6.34 6.67 5.41
C ASN A 87 -5.04 7.48 5.24
N CYS A 88 -4.10 7.41 6.18
CA CYS A 88 -2.88 8.23 6.19
C CYS A 88 -2.07 8.21 4.88
N LEU A 89 -2.00 7.08 4.15
CA LEU A 89 -1.39 7.02 2.82
C LEU A 89 -2.11 7.94 1.82
N TYR A 90 -3.45 7.86 1.77
CA TYR A 90 -4.26 8.69 0.89
C TYR A 90 -4.24 10.16 1.30
N HIS A 91 -4.27 10.46 2.60
CA HIS A 91 -4.09 11.82 3.11
C HIS A 91 -2.72 12.38 2.72
N SER A 92 -1.66 11.56 2.74
CA SER A 92 -0.32 11.96 2.28
C SER A 92 -0.32 12.36 0.80
N ILE A 93 -0.99 11.59 -0.05
CA ILE A 93 -1.15 11.94 -1.47
C ILE A 93 -1.97 13.21 -1.63
N LEU A 94 -3.11 13.33 -0.94
CA LEU A 94 -3.97 14.52 -1.04
C LEU A 94 -3.26 15.79 -0.58
N LEU A 95 -2.42 15.72 0.45
CA LEU A 95 -1.62 16.87 0.89
C LEU A 95 -0.67 17.36 -0.21
N LEU A 96 -0.08 16.41 -0.96
CA LEU A 96 0.75 16.74 -2.12
C LEU A 96 -0.10 17.28 -3.28
N MET A 97 -1.40 16.98 -3.34
CA MET A 97 -2.30 17.50 -4.37
C MET A 97 -2.76 18.91 -4.03
N ASN A 98 -2.50 19.88 -4.90
CA ASN A 98 -3.16 21.18 -4.83
C ASN A 98 -4.59 21.14 -5.42
N ASN A 99 -5.31 20.03 -5.25
CA ASN A 99 -6.63 19.80 -5.85
C ASN A 99 -7.66 19.39 -4.77
N PRO A 100 -8.57 20.29 -4.38
CA PRO A 100 -9.53 20.03 -3.31
C PRO A 100 -10.66 19.07 -3.70
N THR A 101 -10.74 18.62 -4.96
CA THR A 101 -11.87 17.80 -5.45
C THR A 101 -11.66 16.31 -5.32
N VAL A 102 -10.41 15.86 -5.23
CA VAL A 102 -10.07 14.44 -5.05
C VAL A 102 -10.12 14.09 -3.58
N THR A 103 -10.68 12.93 -3.25
CA THR A 103 -10.84 12.47 -1.86
C THR A 103 -10.08 11.18 -1.60
N THR A 104 -9.93 10.81 -0.32
CA THR A 104 -9.31 9.55 0.09
C THR A 104 -10.08 8.36 -0.46
N ASP A 105 -11.42 8.44 -0.43
CA ASP A 105 -12.30 7.43 -1.03
C ASP A 105 -12.04 7.25 -2.53
N GLU A 106 -11.82 8.35 -3.28
CA GLU A 106 -11.51 8.25 -4.71
C GLU A 106 -10.17 7.54 -4.95
N LEU A 107 -9.12 7.93 -4.23
CA LEU A 107 -7.80 7.30 -4.36
C LEU A 107 -7.86 5.81 -3.97
N ARG A 108 -8.56 5.47 -2.89
CA ARG A 108 -8.74 4.08 -2.43
C ARG A 108 -9.50 3.24 -3.45
N VAL A 109 -10.64 3.72 -3.96
CA VAL A 109 -11.41 3.01 -5.00
C VAL A 109 -10.58 2.81 -6.26
N ARG A 110 -9.81 3.81 -6.69
CA ARG A 110 -8.93 3.70 -7.86
C ARG A 110 -7.81 2.70 -7.64
N ALA A 111 -7.21 2.66 -6.44
CA ALA A 111 -6.22 1.66 -6.09
C ALA A 111 -6.81 0.23 -6.10
N ILE A 112 -8.05 0.05 -5.60
CA ILE A 112 -8.77 -1.23 -5.70
C ILE A 112 -8.97 -1.65 -7.17
N ILE A 113 -9.43 -0.72 -8.02
CA ILE A 113 -9.64 -0.98 -9.45
C ILE A 113 -8.31 -1.38 -10.12
N GLU A 114 -7.22 -0.67 -9.83
CA GLU A 114 -5.89 -0.94 -10.37
C GLU A 114 -5.38 -2.33 -9.97
N LEU A 115 -5.44 -2.68 -8.69
CA LEU A 115 -5.01 -3.98 -8.16
C LEU A 115 -5.84 -5.12 -8.75
N MET A 116 -7.17 -4.99 -8.76
CA MET A 116 -8.06 -6.02 -9.30
C MET A 116 -7.89 -6.20 -10.81
N THR A 117 -7.65 -5.11 -11.55
CA THR A 117 -7.46 -5.18 -13.01
C THR A 117 -6.13 -5.83 -13.39
N ASN A 118 -5.10 -5.65 -12.57
CA ASN A 118 -3.74 -6.09 -12.86
C ASN A 118 -3.25 -7.13 -11.82
N GLU A 119 -4.16 -7.92 -11.27
CA GLU A 119 -3.90 -8.85 -10.17
C GLU A 119 -2.65 -9.70 -10.39
N ALA A 120 -2.58 -10.36 -11.55
CA ALA A 120 -1.47 -11.26 -11.90
C ALA A 120 -0.10 -10.58 -11.86
N TYR A 121 -0.02 -9.29 -12.23
CA TYR A 121 1.20 -8.51 -12.14
C TYR A 121 1.60 -8.31 -10.67
N TYR A 122 0.66 -7.85 -9.84
CA TYR A 122 0.91 -7.58 -8.43
C TYR A 122 1.24 -8.84 -7.64
N ASP A 123 0.52 -9.94 -7.88
CA ASP A 123 0.81 -11.22 -7.25
C ASP A 123 2.19 -11.74 -7.66
N SER A 124 2.54 -11.70 -8.94
CA SER A 124 3.86 -12.13 -9.40
C SER A 124 5.00 -11.30 -8.80
N MET A 125 4.79 -10.01 -8.56
CA MET A 125 5.83 -9.11 -8.08
C MET A 125 5.99 -9.17 -6.56
N TYR A 126 4.90 -9.26 -5.81
CA TYR A 126 4.90 -8.95 -4.38
C TYR A 126 4.42 -10.09 -3.48
N SER A 127 3.67 -11.07 -3.98
CA SER A 127 2.96 -12.03 -3.11
C SER A 127 3.88 -12.86 -2.23
N GLN A 128 5.09 -13.17 -2.72
CA GLN A 128 6.10 -13.90 -1.95
C GLN A 128 6.63 -13.12 -0.73
N PHE A 129 6.46 -11.80 -0.71
CA PHE A 129 6.96 -10.93 0.36
C PHE A 129 5.86 -10.52 1.34
N ILE A 130 4.64 -10.28 0.85
CA ILE A 130 3.57 -9.63 1.63
C ILE A 130 2.22 -10.35 1.56
N GLY A 131 2.17 -11.56 0.99
CA GLY A 131 0.96 -12.37 0.90
C GLY A 131 0.08 -12.06 -0.31
N SER A 132 -1.08 -12.70 -0.41
CA SER A 132 -1.95 -12.61 -1.59
C SER A 132 -2.60 -11.24 -1.75
N VAL A 133 -2.59 -10.71 -2.99
CA VAL A 133 -3.26 -9.45 -3.34
C VAL A 133 -4.78 -9.50 -3.10
N ALA A 134 -5.41 -10.67 -3.23
CA ALA A 134 -6.84 -10.85 -3.04
C ALA A 134 -7.30 -10.50 -1.61
N PHE A 135 -6.49 -10.89 -0.61
CA PHE A 135 -6.75 -10.55 0.79
C PHE A 135 -6.65 -9.04 1.04
N ILE A 136 -5.68 -8.39 0.40
CA ILE A 136 -5.45 -6.95 0.51
C ILE A 136 -6.58 -6.17 -0.16
N ILE A 137 -7.01 -6.58 -1.36
CA ILE A 137 -8.18 -6.00 -2.05
C ILE A 137 -9.42 -6.06 -1.15
N LYS A 138 -9.67 -7.20 -0.49
CA LYS A 138 -10.78 -7.34 0.46
C LYS A 138 -10.67 -6.33 1.60
N ALA A 139 -9.48 -6.20 2.20
CA ALA A 139 -9.25 -5.30 3.33
C ALA A 139 -9.43 -3.82 2.92
N MET A 140 -8.96 -3.44 1.73
CA MET A 140 -9.08 -2.08 1.19
C MET A 140 -10.51 -1.63 0.95
N CYS A 141 -11.44 -2.56 0.68
CA CYS A 141 -12.86 -2.26 0.47
C CYS A 141 -13.53 -1.63 1.69
N LYS A 142 -12.98 -1.82 2.89
CA LYS A 142 -13.43 -1.15 4.11
C LYS A 142 -12.68 0.17 4.27
N ASN A 143 -13.42 1.28 4.43
CA ASN A 143 -12.79 2.57 4.69
C ASN A 143 -12.01 2.52 6.01
N ASN A 144 -10.98 3.37 6.14
CA ASN A 144 -10.12 3.45 7.33
C ASN A 144 -9.28 2.18 7.64
N THR A 145 -9.21 1.21 6.71
CA THR A 145 -8.22 0.13 6.80
C THR A 145 -6.84 0.66 6.44
N PHE A 146 -5.83 0.32 7.25
CA PHE A 146 -4.42 0.65 6.99
C PHE A 146 -3.96 0.16 5.62
N SER A 147 -3.15 0.97 4.96
CA SER A 147 -2.55 0.62 3.68
C SER A 147 -1.26 -0.16 3.82
N GLU A 148 -0.97 -0.99 2.83
CA GLU A 148 0.26 -1.77 2.71
C GLU A 148 1.03 -1.38 1.43
N LEU A 149 2.04 -2.16 1.08
CA LEU A 149 2.88 -1.91 -0.10
C LEU A 149 2.11 -1.93 -1.43
N TYR A 150 1.09 -2.78 -1.55
CA TYR A 150 0.29 -2.91 -2.76
C TYR A 150 -0.36 -1.58 -3.14
N GLU A 151 -0.89 -0.85 -2.16
CA GLU A 151 -1.50 0.45 -2.36
C GLU A 151 -0.49 1.51 -2.84
N ILE A 152 0.73 1.49 -2.33
CA ILE A 152 1.81 2.38 -2.81
C ILE A 152 2.08 2.10 -4.30
N SER A 153 2.24 0.83 -4.66
CA SER A 153 2.50 0.43 -6.04
C SER A 153 1.30 0.67 -6.97
N ALA A 154 0.07 0.51 -6.48
CA ALA A 154 -1.15 0.85 -7.22
C ALA A 154 -1.29 2.37 -7.43
N LEU A 155 -1.03 3.18 -6.40
CA LEU A 155 -1.10 4.64 -6.52
C LEU A 155 -0.04 5.19 -7.48
N CYS A 156 1.14 4.56 -7.54
CA CYS A 156 2.15 4.85 -8.56
C CYS A 156 1.56 4.77 -9.98
N ASN A 157 0.82 3.70 -10.29
CA ASN A 157 0.13 3.52 -11.57
C ASN A 157 -1.06 4.44 -11.78
N VAL A 158 -1.86 4.68 -10.75
CA VAL A 158 -3.06 5.54 -10.82
C VAL A 158 -2.68 7.00 -11.05
N LEU A 159 -1.63 7.48 -10.40
CA LEU A 159 -1.18 8.87 -10.44
C LEU A 159 -0.14 9.13 -11.55
N LYS A 160 0.41 8.07 -12.15
CA LYS A 160 1.50 8.14 -13.14
C LYS A 160 2.72 8.90 -12.60
N CYS A 161 3.08 8.60 -11.36
CA CYS A 161 4.19 9.21 -10.65
C CYS A 161 5.07 8.14 -10.00
N ASN A 162 6.37 8.40 -9.89
CA ASN A 162 7.24 7.54 -9.10
C ASN A 162 7.01 7.83 -7.61
N ILE A 163 6.93 6.79 -6.80
CA ILE A 163 6.79 6.91 -5.34
C ILE A 163 8.02 6.30 -4.69
N ARG A 164 8.87 7.14 -4.08
CA ARG A 164 9.95 6.72 -3.20
C ARG A 164 9.34 6.37 -1.84
N SER A 165 9.20 5.07 -1.60
CA SER A 165 8.81 4.53 -0.30
C SER A 165 10.04 4.43 0.58
N ILE A 166 10.00 5.09 1.74
CA ILE A 166 11.13 5.19 2.66
C ILE A 166 10.79 4.45 3.94
N TYR A 167 11.54 3.38 4.21
CA TYR A 167 11.41 2.61 5.42
C TYR A 167 12.59 2.91 6.36
N PRO A 168 12.35 3.35 7.61
CA PRO A 168 13.41 3.55 8.60
C PRO A 168 14.23 2.27 8.81
N LYS A 169 15.54 2.38 9.02
CA LYS A 169 16.41 1.23 9.32
C LYS A 169 16.28 0.76 10.77
N ILE A 170 15.04 0.47 11.20
CA ILE A 170 14.69 -0.02 12.52
C ILE A 170 14.30 -1.49 12.37
N ASP A 171 14.96 -2.37 13.12
CA ASP A 171 14.80 -3.82 13.00
C ASP A 171 14.92 -4.31 11.55
N PHE A 172 15.76 -3.63 10.75
CA PHE A 172 15.80 -3.83 9.30
C PHE A 172 16.27 -5.26 8.96
N ARG A 173 15.47 -5.90 8.10
CA ARG A 173 15.75 -7.23 7.56
C ARG A 173 15.76 -7.15 6.04
N GLU A 174 16.45 -8.08 5.39
CA GLU A 174 16.59 -8.08 3.92
C GLU A 174 15.24 -8.19 3.20
N ASP A 175 14.28 -8.93 3.77
CA ASP A 175 12.92 -9.03 3.25
C ASP A 175 12.13 -7.71 3.31
N LEU A 176 12.52 -6.77 4.20
CA LEU A 176 11.93 -5.44 4.29
C LEU A 176 12.50 -4.46 3.26
N ALA A 177 13.53 -4.84 2.49
CA ALA A 177 14.11 -3.99 1.46
C ALA A 177 13.07 -3.56 0.41
N ILE A 178 12.06 -4.40 0.16
CA ILE A 178 10.98 -4.08 -0.77
C ILE A 178 10.12 -2.90 -0.30
N MET A 179 10.03 -2.67 1.01
CA MET A 179 9.33 -1.54 1.61
C MET A 179 10.13 -0.22 1.46
N ASN A 180 11.45 -0.29 1.26
CA ASN A 180 12.34 0.86 1.09
C ASN A 180 12.78 1.04 -0.38
N ASN A 181 11.82 1.09 -1.31
CA ASN A 181 12.09 1.07 -2.75
C ASN A 181 11.54 2.30 -3.49
N VAL A 182 11.91 2.46 -4.77
CA VAL A 182 11.26 3.38 -5.70
C VAL A 182 10.28 2.58 -6.54
N PHE A 183 9.00 2.90 -6.41
CA PHE A 183 7.95 2.35 -7.25
C PHE A 183 7.81 3.24 -8.49
N THR A 184 7.82 2.62 -9.67
CA THR A 184 7.65 3.32 -10.94
C THR A 184 6.43 2.78 -11.68
N PRO A 185 5.71 3.61 -12.45
CA PRO A 185 4.53 3.14 -13.16
C PRO A 185 4.84 1.97 -14.12
N ALA A 186 3.95 0.99 -14.18
CA ALA A 186 3.99 -0.16 -15.07
C ALA A 186 2.79 -0.14 -16.06
N PRO A 187 3.01 -0.38 -17.37
CA PRO A 187 4.31 -0.46 -18.04
C PRO A 187 5.08 0.85 -17.91
N SER A 188 6.40 0.82 -18.11
CA SER A 188 7.27 1.99 -17.99
C SER A 188 6.78 3.13 -18.88
N VAL A 189 6.06 4.06 -18.27
CA VAL A 189 5.68 5.34 -18.87
C VAL A 189 6.59 6.42 -18.30
N ILE A 190 6.70 7.53 -19.00
CA ILE A 190 7.36 8.72 -18.46
C ILE A 190 6.56 9.14 -17.24
N ALA A 191 7.12 8.94 -16.05
CA ALA A 191 6.53 9.41 -14.82
C ALA A 191 6.51 10.94 -14.84
N ASN A 192 5.36 11.53 -14.52
CA ASN A 192 5.18 12.98 -14.59
C ASN A 192 5.88 13.69 -13.42
N CYS A 193 6.15 12.97 -12.33
CA CYS A 193 6.78 13.49 -11.13
C CYS A 193 7.31 12.33 -10.27
N ASN A 194 8.11 12.68 -9.26
CA ASN A 194 8.57 11.79 -8.19
C ASN A 194 8.05 12.36 -6.88
N ILE A 195 7.58 11.53 -5.95
CA ILE A 195 7.22 11.93 -4.59
C ILE A 195 7.86 10.97 -3.59
N ALA A 196 7.93 11.37 -2.32
CA ALA A 196 8.48 10.56 -1.24
C ALA A 196 7.47 10.39 -0.10
N ILE A 197 7.35 9.16 0.41
CA ILE A 197 6.47 8.79 1.51
C ILE A 197 7.29 8.01 2.53
N LEU A 198 7.14 8.33 3.81
CA LEU A 198 7.83 7.68 4.91
C LEU A 198 6.89 6.73 5.66
N TRP A 199 7.34 5.50 5.86
CA TRP A 199 6.77 4.59 6.85
C TRP A 199 7.15 5.07 8.25
N SER A 200 6.15 5.32 9.08
CA SER A 200 6.31 5.86 10.42
C SER A 200 5.36 5.21 11.41
N HIS A 201 5.26 5.77 12.59
CA HIS A 201 4.37 5.32 13.65
C HIS A 201 3.78 6.52 14.39
N VAL A 202 2.54 6.42 14.88
CA VAL A 202 1.86 7.51 15.62
C VAL A 202 2.41 7.74 17.04
N ARG A 203 3.35 6.89 17.48
CA ARG A 203 4.04 6.95 18.77
C ARG A 203 5.54 6.90 18.53
N ASN A 204 6.32 7.38 19.49
CA ASN A 204 7.77 7.17 19.49
C ASN A 204 8.13 5.67 19.52
N GLU A 205 9.36 5.34 19.17
CA GLU A 205 9.81 3.95 19.04
C GLU A 205 9.72 3.17 20.36
N THR A 206 10.07 3.78 21.48
CA THR A 206 10.01 3.12 22.79
C THR A 206 8.58 2.65 23.10
N ASP A 207 7.60 3.54 22.92
CA ASP A 207 6.19 3.22 23.16
C ASP A 207 5.62 2.26 22.13
N ALA A 208 6.05 2.36 20.87
CA ALA A 208 5.66 1.44 19.80
C ALA A 208 6.13 0.01 20.11
N ARG A 209 7.39 -0.15 20.52
CA ARG A 209 7.96 -1.44 20.92
C ARG A 209 7.31 -1.99 22.18
N ALA A 210 7.06 -1.16 23.18
CA ALA A 210 6.39 -1.58 24.41
C ALA A 210 4.98 -2.13 24.13
N ALA A 211 4.29 -1.58 23.13
CA ALA A 211 2.97 -2.06 22.70
C ALA A 211 3.01 -3.32 21.82
N ASN A 212 4.19 -3.72 21.32
CA ASN A 212 4.35 -4.76 20.31
C ASN A 212 5.48 -5.76 20.68
N ASN A 213 5.50 -6.20 21.94
CA ASN A 213 6.43 -7.25 22.43
C ASN A 213 7.91 -6.98 22.10
N GLY A 214 8.32 -5.71 22.11
CA GLY A 214 9.69 -5.29 21.82
C GLY A 214 10.02 -5.07 20.34
N ALA A 215 9.18 -5.55 19.41
CA ALA A 215 9.36 -5.36 17.98
C ALA A 215 8.78 -4.02 17.51
N TRP A 216 9.45 -3.34 16.57
CA TRP A 216 8.87 -2.18 15.93
C TRP A 216 8.12 -2.57 14.65
N SER A 217 6.95 -1.96 14.43
CA SER A 217 6.25 -2.01 13.14
C SER A 217 5.64 -0.65 12.82
N PRO A 218 5.59 -0.24 11.55
CA PRO A 218 4.95 1.00 11.18
C PRO A 218 3.42 0.88 11.25
N ASN A 219 2.75 2.00 11.50
CA ASN A 219 1.28 2.10 11.41
C ASN A 219 0.80 3.45 10.87
N HIS A 220 1.72 4.24 10.32
CA HIS A 220 1.43 5.58 9.81
C HIS A 220 2.27 5.88 8.58
N PHE A 221 1.71 6.66 7.65
CA PHE A 221 2.41 7.22 6.51
C PHE A 221 2.37 8.73 6.58
N VAL A 222 3.47 9.36 6.20
CA VAL A 222 3.55 10.82 6.02
C VAL A 222 4.22 11.14 4.68
N PRO A 223 3.79 12.21 3.98
CA PRO A 223 4.52 12.70 2.83
C PRO A 223 5.79 13.42 3.30
N LEU A 224 6.84 13.35 2.47
CA LEU A 224 8.08 14.09 2.66
C LEU A 224 8.15 15.23 1.63
N LEU A 225 8.43 16.44 2.12
CA LEU A 225 8.57 17.64 1.31
C LEU A 225 9.98 18.20 1.38
N SER A 226 10.41 18.89 0.33
CA SER A 226 11.68 19.62 0.32
C SER A 226 11.52 21.00 0.95
N SER A 227 12.54 21.47 1.67
CA SER A 227 12.62 22.89 2.02
C SER A 227 12.72 23.75 0.75
N ALA A 228 12.11 24.94 0.75
CA ALA A 228 12.14 25.87 -0.38
C ALA A 228 13.58 26.20 -0.85
N VAL A 229 14.54 26.24 0.08
CA VAL A 229 15.96 26.50 -0.22
C VAL A 229 16.56 25.34 -1.03
N HIS A 230 16.29 24.09 -0.65
CA HIS A 230 16.80 22.92 -1.36
C HIS A 230 16.13 22.71 -2.72
N TYR A 231 14.83 23.03 -2.83
CA TYR A 231 14.07 22.87 -4.08
C TYR A 231 14.66 23.69 -5.24
N THR A 232 15.04 24.95 -4.98
CA THR A 232 15.66 25.81 -6.00
C THR A 232 17.04 25.33 -6.46
N SER A 233 17.80 24.67 -5.58
CA SER A 233 19.15 24.18 -5.89
C SER A 233 19.15 22.95 -6.80
N GLU A 234 18.15 22.07 -6.69
CA GLU A 234 18.05 20.87 -7.52
C GLU A 234 17.44 21.14 -8.90
N HIS A 235 16.54 22.14 -8.99
CA HIS A 235 15.77 22.42 -10.21
C HIS A 235 16.23 23.70 -10.95
N GLY A 236 17.09 24.52 -10.34
CA GLY A 236 17.48 25.83 -10.85
C GLY A 236 18.66 25.88 -11.83
N ASN A 237 19.33 24.77 -12.18
CA ASN A 237 20.56 24.86 -12.99
C ASN A 237 20.95 23.59 -13.79
N LYS A 238 19.99 22.83 -14.35
CA LYS A 238 20.32 21.73 -15.27
C LYS A 238 19.37 21.63 -16.45
N SER A 239 19.86 22.01 -17.63
CA SER A 239 19.43 21.42 -18.91
C SER A 239 19.60 19.90 -18.82
N PRO A 240 18.68 19.09 -19.38
CA PRO A 240 18.67 17.66 -19.13
C PRO A 240 19.76 16.94 -19.95
N THR A 241 20.92 16.72 -19.35
CA THR A 241 21.86 15.68 -19.81
C THR A 241 21.49 14.39 -19.08
N PHE A 242 20.69 13.55 -19.75
CA PHE A 242 20.32 12.24 -19.24
C PHE A 242 21.55 11.33 -19.22
N ALA A 243 22.09 11.06 -18.03
CA ALA A 243 22.97 9.94 -17.81
C ALA A 243 22.12 8.68 -17.60
N THR A 244 22.22 7.74 -18.55
CA THR A 244 21.59 6.43 -18.50
C THR A 244 22.11 5.64 -17.28
N PRO A 245 21.24 5.01 -16.46
CA PRO A 245 21.72 4.08 -15.44
C PRO A 245 22.26 2.82 -16.13
N GLU A 246 23.49 2.44 -15.77
CA GLU A 246 24.08 1.16 -16.18
C GLU A 246 23.16 -0.01 -15.79
N LYS A 247 22.79 -0.81 -16.79
CA LYS A 247 22.12 -2.10 -16.60
C LYS A 247 23.07 -3.04 -15.84
N LYS A 248 22.88 -3.18 -14.52
CA LYS A 248 23.35 -4.37 -13.81
C LYS A 248 22.40 -5.51 -14.12
N THR A 249 22.85 -6.40 -14.99
CA THR A 249 22.24 -7.70 -15.28
C THR A 249 22.22 -8.55 -14.00
N PHE A 250 21.03 -8.75 -13.43
CA PHE A 250 20.81 -9.83 -12.46
C PHE A 250 20.92 -11.16 -13.21
N LYS A 251 21.97 -11.94 -12.91
CA LYS A 251 22.06 -13.33 -13.34
C LYS A 251 21.09 -14.15 -12.49
N ASN A 252 20.22 -14.90 -13.16
CA ASN A 252 19.30 -15.87 -12.56
C ASN A 252 20.09 -16.92 -11.79
N ASN A 253 20.06 -16.85 -10.46
CA ASN A 253 20.42 -17.96 -9.59
C ASN A 253 19.14 -18.51 -8.97
N THR A 254 18.85 -19.77 -9.26
CA THR A 254 17.76 -20.55 -8.68
C THR A 254 17.88 -20.58 -7.15
N PRO A 255 16.88 -20.12 -6.37
CA PRO A 255 16.97 -20.19 -4.92
C PRO A 255 16.62 -21.60 -4.43
N THR A 256 17.56 -22.20 -3.71
CA THR A 256 17.36 -23.38 -2.89
C THR A 256 16.25 -23.10 -1.87
N ARG A 257 15.27 -24.02 -1.79
CA ARG A 257 14.08 -23.96 -0.93
C ARG A 257 14.48 -23.94 0.55
N VAL A 258 14.64 -22.74 1.11
CA VAL A 258 14.69 -22.52 2.56
C VAL A 258 13.27 -22.39 3.07
N ARG A 259 12.89 -23.31 3.95
CA ARG A 259 11.59 -23.34 4.62
C ARG A 259 11.59 -22.21 5.66
N ASN A 260 10.67 -21.25 5.52
CA ASN A 260 10.53 -20.15 6.47
C ASN A 260 9.13 -20.12 7.12
N PRO A 261 9.03 -19.57 8.34
CA PRO A 261 7.84 -19.63 9.19
C PRO A 261 6.71 -18.74 8.68
N GLU A 262 5.49 -19.05 9.11
CA GLU A 262 4.27 -18.31 8.83
C GLU A 262 4.43 -16.82 9.17
N PHE A 263 4.26 -15.96 8.17
CA PHE A 263 4.19 -14.52 8.34
C PHE A 263 2.83 -14.16 8.94
N GLU A 264 2.84 -13.77 10.21
CA GLU A 264 1.71 -13.11 10.84
C GLU A 264 1.65 -11.65 10.35
N CYS A 265 0.51 -11.27 9.77
CA CYS A 265 0.17 -9.89 9.39
C CYS A 265 0.45 -8.88 10.50
N SER A 266 0.65 -7.60 10.13
CA SER A 266 0.71 -6.46 11.04
C SER A 266 -0.29 -6.62 12.22
N PRO A 267 0.18 -6.56 13.49
CA PRO A 267 -0.65 -6.88 14.67
C PRO A 267 -1.82 -5.92 14.90
N SER A 268 -1.91 -4.82 14.15
CA SER A 268 -3.05 -3.89 14.16
C SER A 268 -4.38 -4.55 13.77
N SER A 269 -4.37 -5.67 13.05
CA SER A 269 -5.59 -6.40 12.64
C SER A 269 -6.06 -7.48 13.63
N ARG A 270 -5.36 -7.72 14.74
CA ARG A 270 -5.67 -8.84 15.68
C ARG A 270 -6.44 -8.46 16.96
N ARG A 271 -6.86 -7.21 17.17
CA ARG A 271 -7.68 -6.86 18.35
C ARG A 271 -9.16 -6.74 18.02
N ARG A 272 -9.83 -7.89 17.91
CA ARG A 272 -11.23 -8.17 18.27
C ARG A 272 -11.51 -9.59 17.74
N ILE A 273 -12.00 -10.49 18.62
CA ILE A 273 -12.13 -11.97 18.45
C ILE A 273 -10.82 -12.64 18.94
N ASP A 274 -10.66 -13.30 20.10
CA ASP A 274 -11.56 -13.88 21.09
C ASP A 274 -10.89 -13.99 22.48
N ASN A 275 -11.71 -14.00 23.53
CA ASN A 275 -11.43 -14.68 24.79
C ASN A 275 -11.65 -16.18 24.53
N ILE A 276 -10.62 -17.03 24.62
CA ILE A 276 -10.65 -18.44 25.09
C ILE A 276 -9.21 -19.00 25.10
N GLY A 277 -8.79 -19.47 26.27
CA GLY A 277 -8.07 -20.73 26.45
C GLY A 277 -6.66 -20.88 25.87
N VAL A 278 -5.65 -20.65 26.72
CA VAL A 278 -4.27 -21.12 26.57
C VAL A 278 -4.21 -22.64 26.37
N TYR A 279 -3.51 -23.12 25.32
CA TYR A 279 -2.80 -24.40 25.37
C TYR A 279 -1.47 -24.37 24.61
N SER A 280 -0.53 -25.08 25.23
CA SER A 280 0.91 -25.18 25.00
C SER A 280 1.30 -25.82 23.66
N THR A 281 2.46 -25.41 23.16
CA THR A 281 3.11 -25.85 21.92
C THR A 281 3.55 -27.31 21.95
N HIS A 282 2.98 -28.15 21.08
CA HIS A 282 3.61 -29.38 20.60
C HIS A 282 3.41 -29.52 19.08
N LEU A 283 4.54 -29.75 18.39
CA LEU A 283 4.76 -30.25 17.03
C LEU A 283 3.51 -30.44 16.14
N ILE A 284 3.34 -29.56 15.15
CA ILE A 284 2.27 -29.67 14.15
C ILE A 284 2.69 -30.65 13.03
N SER A 285 1.88 -31.69 12.89
CA SER A 285 1.93 -32.78 11.92
C SER A 285 1.68 -32.31 10.47
N SER A 286 2.15 -33.10 9.50
CA SER A 286 1.95 -32.94 8.05
C SER A 286 0.49 -32.82 7.60
N SER A 287 -0.48 -33.05 8.49
CA SER A 287 -1.91 -32.88 8.25
C SER A 287 -2.36 -31.41 8.08
N VAL A 288 -1.67 -30.43 8.66
CA VAL A 288 -2.09 -29.01 8.61
C VAL A 288 -1.74 -28.34 7.27
N LEU A 289 -0.65 -28.76 6.62
CA LEU A 289 -0.34 -28.32 5.25
C LEU A 289 -1.35 -28.87 4.23
N GLN A 290 -1.86 -30.09 4.44
CA GLN A 290 -2.95 -30.63 3.64
C GLN A 290 -4.28 -29.89 3.88
N GLN A 291 -4.53 -29.37 5.09
CA GLN A 291 -5.72 -28.57 5.39
C GLN A 291 -5.72 -27.18 4.71
N SER A 292 -4.55 -26.56 4.55
CA SER A 292 -4.44 -25.27 3.85
C SER A 292 -4.66 -25.39 2.33
N GLN A 293 -4.21 -26.50 1.72
CA GLN A 293 -4.48 -26.80 0.31
C GLN A 293 -5.90 -27.31 0.10
N SER A 294 -6.47 -28.05 1.07
CA SER A 294 -7.87 -28.48 1.00
C SER A 294 -8.83 -27.30 1.09
N GLY A 295 -8.55 -26.28 1.90
CA GLY A 295 -9.39 -25.08 1.99
C GLY A 295 -9.43 -24.26 0.69
N ILE A 296 -8.32 -24.21 -0.05
CA ILE A 296 -8.24 -23.55 -1.36
C ILE A 296 -9.00 -24.37 -2.42
N GLU A 297 -8.84 -25.70 -2.42
CA GLU A 297 -9.54 -26.57 -3.38
C GLU A 297 -11.05 -26.68 -3.06
N GLU A 298 -11.43 -26.61 -1.79
CA GLU A 298 -12.83 -26.58 -1.33
C GLU A 298 -13.49 -25.25 -1.71
N GLN A 299 -12.81 -24.10 -1.55
CA GLN A 299 -13.30 -22.82 -2.06
C GLN A 299 -13.42 -22.81 -3.60
N ARG A 300 -12.49 -23.47 -4.29
CA ARG A 300 -12.53 -23.62 -5.75
C ARG A 300 -13.69 -24.52 -6.20
N GLN A 301 -13.99 -25.58 -5.44
CA GLN A 301 -15.08 -26.50 -5.72
C GLN A 301 -16.44 -25.85 -5.45
N VAL A 302 -16.59 -25.14 -4.32
CA VAL A 302 -17.79 -24.33 -4.02
C VAL A 302 -18.02 -23.27 -5.10
N ARG A 303 -16.95 -22.64 -5.61
CA ARG A 303 -17.03 -21.70 -6.74
C ARG A 303 -17.56 -22.35 -8.01
N LEU A 304 -17.08 -23.56 -8.35
CA LEU A 304 -17.55 -24.30 -9.52
C LEU A 304 -19.02 -24.72 -9.39
N ASP A 305 -19.47 -25.06 -8.19
CA ASP A 305 -20.83 -25.55 -7.98
C ASP A 305 -21.85 -24.40 -7.98
N VAL A 306 -21.52 -23.24 -7.39
CA VAL A 306 -22.35 -22.02 -7.49
C VAL A 306 -22.46 -21.51 -8.94
N LEU A 307 -21.39 -21.63 -9.74
CA LEU A 307 -21.43 -21.25 -11.16
C LEU A 307 -22.30 -22.19 -12.00
N LYS A 308 -22.36 -23.49 -11.66
CA LYS A 308 -23.25 -24.46 -12.33
C LYS A 308 -24.71 -24.21 -11.99
N GLU A 309 -25.03 -23.88 -10.75
CA GLU A 309 -26.42 -23.57 -10.33
C GLU A 309 -26.96 -22.31 -11.00
N ARG A 310 -26.11 -21.29 -11.24
CA ARG A 310 -26.51 -20.05 -11.91
C ARG A 310 -26.62 -20.17 -13.43
N ALA A 311 -26.15 -21.26 -14.02
CA ALA A 311 -26.20 -21.52 -15.46
C ALA A 311 -27.41 -22.37 -15.89
N GLN A 312 -28.24 -22.81 -14.93
CA GLN A 312 -29.53 -23.48 -15.13
C GLN A 312 -30.69 -22.47 -15.02
#